data_AF-A0A1V5CXM4-F1
#
_entry.id   AF-A0A1V5CXM4-F1
#
_cell.length_a   1.000
_cell.length_b   1.000
_cell.length_c   1.000
_cell.angle_alpha   90.00
_cell.angle_beta   90.00
_cell.angle_gamma   90.00
#
_symmetry.space_group_name_H-M   'P 1'
#
loop_
_entity.id
_entity.type
_entity.pdbx_description
1 polymer ?
#
loop_
_entity_poly.entity_id
_entity_poly.type
_entity_poly.pdbx_seq_one_letter_code
_entity_poly.pdbx_strand_id
1 'polypeptide(L)' 'MVRRRDQKPYSGRHMRDNAPRQSRKVACMVLDSLDAGVYVTDMDTFEILFINEYTRRIFGDVTRKRETT' A
#
# COMPACT_ATOMS: atom_id res chain seq x y z
N MET A 1 20.52 -8.35 -32.86
CA MET A 1 19.99 -6.96 -32.90
C MET A 1 18.54 -7.00 -32.39
N VAL A 2 18.33 -6.84 -31.08
CA VAL A 2 17.00 -6.96 -30.45
C VAL A 2 16.29 -5.61 -30.53
N ARG A 3 15.22 -5.54 -31.34
CA ARG A 3 14.35 -4.36 -31.48
C ARG A 3 13.38 -4.32 -30.30
N ARG A 4 13.33 -3.19 -29.61
CA ARG A 4 12.34 -2.87 -28.57
C ARG A 4 10.93 -2.96 -29.17
N ARG A 5 9.97 -3.56 -28.45
CA ARG A 5 8.53 -3.37 -28.67
C ARG A 5 7.92 -2.75 -27.42
N ASP A 6 7.69 -1.45 -27.52
CA ASP A 6 6.42 -0.80 -27.22
C ASP A 6 5.65 -1.30 -25.99
N GLN A 7 5.81 -0.57 -24.88
CA GLN A 7 4.73 -0.37 -23.92
C GLN A 7 3.54 0.25 -24.66
N LYS A 8 2.43 -0.50 -24.77
CA LYS A 8 1.14 0.02 -25.25
C LYS A 8 0.22 0.37 -24.05
N PRO A 9 -0.68 1.36 -24.20
CA PRO A 9 -1.24 2.14 -23.11
C PRO A 9 -2.43 1.46 -22.42
N TYR A 10 -2.61 1.73 -21.13
CA TYR A 10 -3.84 1.40 -20.39
C TYR A 10 -4.98 2.31 -20.84
N SER A 11 -5.75 1.88 -21.84
CA SER A 11 -7.04 2.49 -22.20
C SER A 11 -8.13 1.43 -22.16
N GLY A 12 -8.98 1.48 -21.13
CA GLY A 12 -10.14 0.59 -21.03
C GLY A 12 -10.91 0.73 -19.72
N ARG A 13 -11.74 1.78 -19.62
CA ARG A 13 -12.83 1.86 -18.64
C ARG A 13 -13.87 0.80 -18.99
N HIS A 14 -13.70 -0.47 -18.59
CA HIS A 14 -14.76 -1.48 -18.61
C HIS A 14 -14.34 -2.70 -17.78
N MET A 15 -14.43 -2.59 -16.45
CA MET A 15 -14.89 -3.65 -15.55
C MET A 15 -14.75 -3.14 -14.11
N ARG A 16 -15.89 -2.98 -13.45
CA ARG A 16 -15.98 -2.59 -12.05
C ARG A 16 -15.31 -3.65 -11.17
N ASP A 17 -14.24 -3.21 -10.54
CA ASP A 17 -13.51 -3.76 -9.40
C ASP A 17 -14.36 -4.65 -8.47
N ASN A 18 -14.18 -5.98 -8.54
CA ASN A 18 -14.64 -6.84 -7.45
C ASN A 18 -13.73 -8.03 -7.11
N ALA A 19 -12.54 -8.12 -7.70
CA ALA A 19 -11.49 -9.06 -7.33
C ALA A 19 -10.40 -8.54 -6.34
N PRO A 20 -10.20 -7.24 -6.06
CA PRO A 20 -9.06 -6.81 -5.22
C PRO A 20 -9.36 -6.73 -3.71
N ARG A 21 -10.61 -6.91 -3.27
CA ARG A 21 -10.99 -6.70 -1.85
C ARG A 21 -10.58 -7.86 -0.94
N GLN A 22 -10.65 -9.11 -1.40
CA GLN A 22 -10.31 -10.24 -0.55
C GLN A 22 -8.80 -10.39 -0.36
N SER A 23 -8.00 -10.24 -1.42
CA SER A 23 -6.54 -10.32 -1.33
C SER A 23 -5.97 -9.26 -0.39
N ARG A 24 -6.55 -8.05 -0.36
CA ARG A 24 -6.14 -6.98 0.57
C ARG A 24 -6.45 -7.34 2.03
N LYS A 25 -7.63 -7.90 2.31
CA LYS A 25 -8.01 -8.31 3.68
C LYS A 25 -7.08 -9.40 4.21
N VAL A 26 -6.82 -10.42 3.40
CA VAL A 26 -5.91 -11.52 3.78
C VAL A 26 -4.50 -10.99 4.03
N ALA A 27 -4.00 -10.11 3.16
CA ALA A 27 -2.70 -9.47 3.36
C ALA A 27 -2.65 -8.68 4.68
N CYS A 28 -3.65 -7.84 4.97
CA CYS A 28 -3.69 -7.11 6.24
C CYS A 28 -3.72 -8.06 7.45
N MET A 29 -4.52 -9.13 7.42
CA MET A 29 -4.59 -10.11 8.51
C MET A 29 -3.24 -10.79 8.77
N VAL A 30 -2.54 -11.18 7.72
CA VAL A 30 -1.20 -11.78 7.86
C VAL A 30 -0.23 -10.79 8.46
N LEU A 31 -0.21 -9.54 7.98
CA LEU A 31 0.70 -8.50 8.49
C LEU A 31 0.36 -8.09 9.94
N ASP A 32 -0.91 -8.04 10.31
CA ASP A 32 -1.39 -7.75 11.67
C ASP A 32 -1.03 -8.87 12.67
N SER A 33 -0.88 -10.12 12.20
CA SER A 33 -0.49 -11.25 13.06
C SER A 33 1.00 -11.31 13.44
N LEU A 34 1.85 -10.47 12.82
CA LEU A 34 3.29 -10.49 13.07
C LEU A 34 3.62 -9.77 14.39
N ASP A 35 4.45 -10.41 15.23
CA ASP A 35 4.99 -9.81 16.46
C ASP A 35 6.22 -8.92 16.17
N ALA A 36 6.10 -8.11 15.12
CA ALA A 36 7.14 -7.21 14.65
C ALA A 36 6.53 -5.97 13.98
N GLY A 37 7.26 -4.87 14.01
CA GLY A 37 6.82 -3.62 13.38
C GLY A 37 6.84 -3.74 11.86
N VAL A 38 5.70 -3.48 11.22
CA VAL A 38 5.56 -3.46 9.76
C VAL A 38 4.86 -2.18 9.33
N TYR A 39 5.46 -1.50 8.35
CA TYR A 39 4.87 -0.36 7.66
C TYR A 39 5.07 -0.49 6.15
N VAL A 40 4.16 0.10 5.39
CA VAL A 40 4.29 0.27 3.94
C VAL A 40 4.33 1.75 3.67
N THR A 41 5.34 2.21 2.93
CA THR A 41 5.48 3.60 2.51
C THR A 41 5.48 3.70 0.99
N ASP A 42 4.94 4.80 0.48
CA ASP A 42 5.26 5.27 -0.86
C ASP A 42 6.69 5.84 -0.86
N MET A 43 7.52 5.44 -1.81
CA MET A 43 8.96 5.78 -1.82
C MET A 43 9.25 7.17 -2.39
N ASP A 44 8.32 7.74 -3.16
CA ASP A 44 8.49 9.06 -3.76
C ASP A 44 8.03 10.17 -2.79
N THR A 45 6.96 9.90 -2.04
CA THR A 45 6.35 10.86 -1.11
C THR A 45 6.70 10.61 0.35
N PHE A 46 7.30 9.45 0.66
CA PHE A 46 7.52 8.96 2.04
C PHE A 46 6.22 8.91 2.87
N GLU A 47 5.07 8.75 2.22
CA GLU A 47 3.78 8.63 2.88
C GLU A 47 3.56 7.20 3.38
N ILE A 48 3.26 7.05 4.66
CA ILE A 48 2.89 5.77 5.27
C ILE A 48 1.47 5.40 4.82
N LEU A 49 1.36 4.31 4.05
CA LEU A 49 0.11 3.80 3.49
C LEU A 49 -0.54 2.71 4.39
N PHE A 50 0.26 2.08 5.24
CA PHE A 50 -0.18 1.02 6.16
C PHE A 50 0.79 0.88 7.33
N ILE A 51 0.24 0.60 8.51
CA ILE A 51 0.96 0.12 9.70
C ILE A 51 0.19 -1.07 10.29
N ASN A 52 0.92 -2.11 10.71
CA ASN A 52 0.28 -3.27 11.32
C ASN A 52 -0.17 -3.01 12.77
N GLU A 53 -0.93 -3.95 13.32
CA GLU A 53 -1.45 -3.86 14.68
C GLU A 53 -0.34 -3.75 15.73
N TYR A 54 0.74 -4.52 15.60
CA TYR A 54 1.90 -4.43 16.49
C TYR A 54 2.47 -3.01 16.55
N THR A 55 2.69 -2.38 15.39
CA THR A 55 3.20 -1.01 15.31
C THR A 55 2.23 0.00 15.93
N ARG A 56 0.93 -0.14 15.67
CA ARG A 56 -0.12 0.73 16.25
C ARG A 56 -0.19 0.65 17.77
N ARG A 57 0.04 -0.52 18.36
CA ARG A 57 0.05 -0.69 19.83
C ARG A 57 1.20 0.07 20.49
N ILE A 58 2.33 0.22 19.80
CA ILE A 58 3.53 0.91 20.34
C ILE A 58 3.45 2.41 20.09
N PHE A 59 3.08 2.83 18.88
CA PHE A 59 3.18 4.22 18.44
C PHE A 59 1.84 4.96 18.33
N GLY A 60 0.72 4.26 18.51
CA GLY A 60 -0.60 4.80 18.21
C GLY A 60 -0.86 4.91 16.70
N ASP A 61 -1.86 5.71 16.33
CA ASP A 61 -2.17 5.97 14.93
C ASP A 61 -1.19 7.00 14.35
N VAL A 62 -0.33 6.57 13.45
CA VAL A 62 0.71 7.44 12.87
C VAL A 62 0.08 8.29 11.78
N THR A 63 -0.29 9.52 12.14
CA THR A 63 -0.85 10.51 11.21
C THR A 63 0.18 11.56 10.84
N ARG A 64 0.29 11.86 9.54
CA ARG A 64 1.12 12.95 9.04
C ARG A 64 0.59 14.28 9.59
N LYS A 65 1.35 14.98 10.44
CA LYS A 65 1.12 16.40 10.68
C LYS A 65 1.54 17.18 9.43
N ARG A 66 0.61 17.90 8.81
CA ARG A 66 0.96 18.97 7.87
C ARG A 66 1.47 20.13 8.69
N GLU A 67 2.78 20.33 8.71
CA GLU A 67 3.35 21.60 9.15
C GLU A 67 2.79 22.68 8.24
N THR A 68 1.92 23.50 8.80
CA THR A 68 1.36 24.66 8.11
C THR A 68 2.24 25.83 8.53
N THR A 69 3.19 26.17 7.68
CA THR A 69 4.05 27.36 7.82
C THR A 69 3.81 28.26 6.64
#